data_AF-A0A342CFZ8-F1
#
_entry.id   AF-A0A342CFZ8-F1
#
_cell.length_a   1.000
_cell.length_b   1.000
_cell.length_c   1.000
_cell.angle_alpha   90.00
_cell.angle_beta   90.00
_cell.angle_gamma   90.00
#
_symmetry.space_group_name_H-M   'P 1'
#
loop_
_entity.id
_entity.type
_entity.pdbx_description
1 polymer ?
#
loop_
_entity_poly.entity_id
_entity_poly.type
_entity_poly.pdbx_seq_one_letter_code
_entity_poly.pdbx_strand_id
1 'polypeptide(L)'
;TDHREGNFEVGVNDFELKIDNHFERKGSEGYYFKSHIESTLTPLPALIFGIGHTGEERIITIGYGEDKEITFSIKGKDNFESGFSGYVDIPNFGYEGVKYEVEYNFANSNEIHIDIEAELGGEGEIEARIIYNAEGLQARLNSLRTGAHSLRVRRSISSDGFFAEAGIDDYNLKLRGGFDNDDTKKGVLLEGEVFGRTFAIDALLQSEGLRYTEGKLIIKTPFQGWETIGGLFTWAFVDNKIISHAEVMLPSEVNPKITGE
;
A
#
# COMPACT_ATOMS: atom_id res chain seq x y z
N THR A 1 -0.26 -6.44 42.17
CA THR A 1 0.36 -5.59 41.14
C THR A 1 0.93 -4.41 41.86
N ASP A 2 2.24 -4.19 41.77
CA ASP A 2 2.90 -3.06 42.44
C ASP A 2 3.11 -1.95 41.41
N HIS A 3 2.62 -0.75 41.74
CA HIS A 3 2.80 0.45 40.92
C HIS A 3 3.69 1.43 41.68
N ARG A 4 4.60 2.10 40.97
CA ARG A 4 5.49 3.13 41.50
C ARG A 4 5.53 4.30 40.55
N GLU A 5 5.22 5.48 41.07
CA GLU A 5 5.43 6.75 40.38
C GLU A 5 6.71 7.40 40.89
N GLY A 6 7.47 8.03 40.00
CA GLY A 6 8.66 8.78 40.33
C GLY A 6 8.71 10.07 39.51
N ASN A 7 8.66 11.20 40.17
CA ASN A 7 8.84 12.51 39.57
C ASN A 7 10.25 13.04 39.86
N PHE A 8 10.89 13.59 38.83
CA PHE A 8 12.16 14.30 38.91
C PHE A 8 12.03 15.65 38.23
N GLU A 9 12.24 16.71 39.00
CA GLU A 9 12.15 18.09 38.54
C GLU A 9 13.46 18.84 38.82
N VAL A 10 14.00 19.50 37.79
CA VAL A 10 15.16 20.39 37.90
C VAL A 10 14.81 21.73 37.29
N GLY A 11 14.91 22.79 38.08
CA GLY A 11 14.76 24.17 37.64
C GLY A 11 16.04 24.98 37.87
N VAL A 12 16.51 25.71 36.85
CA VAL A 12 17.62 26.68 36.95
C VAL A 12 17.31 27.90 36.10
N ASN A 13 16.97 29.04 36.72
CA ASN A 13 16.49 30.25 36.03
C ASN A 13 15.23 29.94 35.18
N ASP A 14 15.25 30.27 33.88
CA ASP A 14 14.16 30.01 32.93
C ASP A 14 14.17 28.57 32.37
N PHE A 15 15.12 27.74 32.80
CA PHE A 15 15.19 26.33 32.44
C PHE A 15 14.41 25.47 33.43
N GLU A 16 13.47 24.69 32.90
CA GLU A 16 12.77 23.64 33.63
C GLU A 16 12.89 22.33 32.84
N LEU A 17 13.22 21.25 33.56
CA LEU A 17 13.19 19.87 33.10
C LEU A 17 12.32 19.08 34.07
N LYS A 18 11.26 18.48 33.54
CA LYS A 18 10.36 17.62 34.30
C LYS A 18 10.39 16.22 33.69
N ILE A 19 10.61 15.22 34.52
CA ILE A 19 10.59 13.82 34.13
C ILE A 19 9.63 13.08 35.07
N ASP A 20 8.51 12.62 34.51
CA ASP A 20 7.55 11.77 35.21
C ASP A 20 7.75 10.33 34.76
N ASN A 21 8.05 9.43 35.70
CA ASN A 21 8.28 8.02 35.44
C ASN A 21 7.20 7.18 36.10
N HIS A 22 6.59 6.31 35.31
CA HIS A 22 5.65 5.30 35.75
C HIS A 22 6.32 3.93 35.66
N PHE A 23 6.26 3.16 36.75
CA PHE A 23 6.67 1.77 36.76
C PHE A 23 5.54 0.90 37.28
N GLU A 24 5.22 -0.15 36.54
CA GLU A 24 4.24 -1.16 36.90
C GLU A 24 4.86 -2.55 36.81
N ARG A 25 4.66 -3.37 37.85
CA ARG A 25 4.98 -4.80 37.79
C ARG A 25 3.85 -5.56 37.12
N LYS A 26 4.12 -6.21 35.98
CA LYS A 26 3.15 -7.05 35.24
C LYS A 26 3.35 -8.54 35.59
N GLY A 27 2.54 -9.08 36.50
CA GLY A 27 2.62 -10.49 36.90
C GLY A 27 3.86 -10.82 37.76
N SER A 28 4.34 -12.07 37.68
CA SER A 28 5.47 -12.54 38.50
C SER A 28 6.83 -12.03 38.01
N GLU A 29 7.04 -11.98 36.69
CA GLU A 29 8.33 -11.64 36.05
C GLU A 29 8.28 -10.46 35.07
N GLY A 30 7.09 -9.93 34.75
CA GLY A 30 6.95 -8.82 33.82
C GLY A 30 7.03 -7.45 34.48
N TYR A 31 7.33 -6.44 33.68
CA TYR A 31 7.29 -5.03 34.07
C TYR A 31 6.85 -4.15 32.90
N TYR A 32 6.43 -2.94 33.22
CA TYR A 32 6.25 -1.86 32.28
C TYR A 32 6.83 -0.59 32.91
N PHE A 33 7.66 0.10 32.16
CA PHE A 33 8.26 1.37 32.53
C PHE A 33 7.90 2.39 31.45
N LYS A 34 7.41 3.55 31.85
CA LYS A 34 7.09 4.67 30.97
C LYS A 34 7.71 5.94 31.54
N SER A 35 8.25 6.77 30.68
CA SER A 35 8.86 8.05 31.04
C SER A 35 8.28 9.15 30.15
N HIS A 36 7.89 10.24 30.79
CA HIS A 36 7.39 11.47 30.18
C HIS A 36 8.42 12.57 30.49
N ILE A 37 9.07 13.09 29.45
CA ILE A 37 10.16 14.07 29.56
C ILE A 37 9.71 15.39 28.94
N GLU A 38 9.66 16.43 29.74
CA GLU A 38 9.33 17.80 29.32
C GLU A 38 10.50 18.74 29.62
N SER A 39 10.82 19.63 28.69
CA SER A 39 11.89 20.61 28.89
C SER A 39 11.60 21.94 28.21
N THR A 40 11.86 23.05 28.92
CA THR A 40 11.72 24.40 28.36
C THR A 40 12.84 24.79 27.38
N LEU A 41 13.91 23.98 27.24
CA LEU A 41 14.97 24.20 26.23
C LEU A 41 14.52 23.94 24.80
N THR A 42 13.38 23.24 24.63
CA THR A 42 12.84 22.89 23.32
C THR A 42 11.39 23.35 23.24
N PRO A 43 10.95 23.92 22.10
CA PRO A 43 9.54 24.17 21.87
C PRO A 43 8.76 22.89 21.54
N LEU A 44 9.43 21.73 21.48
CA LEU A 44 8.80 20.45 21.18
C LEU A 44 7.95 19.98 22.37
N PRO A 45 6.78 19.37 22.11
CA PRO A 45 5.99 18.70 23.13
C PRO A 45 6.82 17.64 23.88
N ALA A 46 6.39 17.31 25.10
CA ALA A 46 7.07 16.33 25.95
C ALA A 46 7.31 15.00 25.22
N LEU A 47 8.50 14.41 25.36
CA LEU A 47 8.79 13.10 24.77
C LEU A 47 8.24 12.00 25.69
N ILE A 48 7.54 11.03 25.12
CA ILE A 48 7.04 9.86 25.84
C ILE A 48 7.70 8.62 25.27
N PHE A 49 8.29 7.81 26.14
CA PHE A 49 8.73 6.47 25.78
C PHE A 49 8.41 5.48 26.89
N GLY A 50 8.13 4.25 26.52
CA GLY A 50 7.91 3.16 27.46
C GLY A 50 8.40 1.84 26.91
N ILE A 51 8.86 0.99 27.82
CA ILE A 51 9.33 -0.35 27.54
C ILE A 51 8.76 -1.30 28.60
N GLY A 52 8.37 -2.48 28.17
CA GLY A 52 7.89 -3.49 29.10
C GLY A 52 7.86 -4.87 28.49
N HIS A 53 7.54 -5.84 29.33
CA HIS A 53 7.25 -7.20 28.91
C HIS A 53 6.33 -7.89 29.91
N THR A 54 5.59 -8.87 29.41
CA THR A 54 4.83 -9.84 30.23
C THR A 54 5.04 -11.23 29.64
N GLY A 55 5.87 -12.05 30.29
CA GLY A 55 6.33 -13.32 29.72
C GLY A 55 7.08 -13.09 28.40
N GLU A 56 6.58 -13.66 27.31
CA GLU A 56 7.14 -13.53 25.94
C GLU A 56 6.69 -12.26 25.21
N GLU A 57 5.62 -11.62 25.68
CA GLU A 57 5.12 -10.38 25.07
C GLU A 57 6.04 -9.21 25.41
N ARG A 58 6.33 -8.37 24.43
CA ARG A 58 7.12 -7.13 24.55
C ARG A 58 6.20 -5.95 24.32
N ILE A 59 6.34 -4.90 25.10
CA ILE A 59 5.50 -3.70 25.06
C ILE A 59 6.40 -2.50 24.80
N ILE A 60 6.03 -1.67 23.83
CA ILE A 60 6.75 -0.45 23.46
C ILE A 60 5.74 0.69 23.39
N THR A 61 6.06 1.81 24.04
CA THR A 61 5.30 3.06 23.94
C THR A 61 6.20 4.14 23.38
N ILE A 62 5.72 4.90 22.41
CA ILE A 62 6.41 6.06 21.85
C ILE A 62 5.38 7.16 21.58
N GLY A 63 5.68 8.39 21.97
CA GLY A 63 4.76 9.50 21.81
C GLY A 63 5.39 10.86 22.00
N TYR A 64 4.61 11.90 21.72
CA TYR A 64 5.00 13.28 22.01
C TYR A 64 3.81 14.14 22.45
N GLY A 65 3.90 14.76 23.64
CA GLY A 65 2.82 15.51 24.25
C GLY A 65 1.72 14.62 24.82
N GLU A 66 0.84 15.20 25.62
CA GLU A 66 -0.27 14.49 26.24
C GLU A 66 -1.16 13.80 25.18
N ASP A 67 -1.56 12.56 25.49
CA ASP A 67 -2.44 11.67 24.71
C ASP A 67 -1.98 11.29 23.29
N LYS A 68 -0.81 11.75 22.84
CA LYS A 68 -0.25 11.49 21.50
C LYS A 68 0.82 10.40 21.50
N GLU A 69 0.63 9.41 22.35
CA GLU A 69 1.43 8.20 22.43
C GLU A 69 0.76 7.05 21.69
N ILE A 70 1.60 6.14 21.20
CA ILE A 70 1.18 4.86 20.68
C ILE A 70 1.86 3.81 21.54
N THR A 71 1.06 2.94 22.15
CA THR A 71 1.57 1.75 22.81
C THR A 71 1.25 0.56 21.92
N PHE A 72 2.23 -0.27 21.62
CA PHE A 72 1.98 -1.54 20.95
C PHE A 72 2.69 -2.66 21.69
N SER A 73 2.06 -3.82 21.71
CA SER A 73 2.67 -5.04 22.20
C SER A 73 2.89 -6.03 21.07
N ILE A 74 3.88 -6.90 21.23
CA ILE A 74 4.18 -7.97 20.29
C ILE A 74 4.55 -9.25 21.04
N LYS A 75 3.91 -10.34 20.66
CA LYS A 75 4.17 -11.70 21.13
C LYS A 75 4.29 -12.61 19.91
N GLY A 76 5.47 -13.17 19.70
CA GLY A 76 5.70 -14.13 18.62
C GLY A 76 4.93 -15.43 18.84
N LYS A 77 4.40 -16.00 17.76
CA LYS A 77 3.87 -17.38 17.72
C LYS A 77 5.00 -18.29 17.22
N ASP A 78 5.26 -19.40 17.92
CA ASP A 78 6.33 -20.34 17.58
C ASP A 78 7.67 -19.65 17.28
N ASN A 79 8.12 -18.75 18.16
CA ASN A 79 9.32 -17.92 17.94
C ASN A 79 9.31 -17.11 16.64
N PHE A 80 8.14 -16.57 16.25
CA PHE A 80 7.88 -15.82 15.02
C PHE A 80 7.86 -16.66 13.73
N GLU A 81 7.92 -17.99 13.82
CA GLU A 81 7.87 -18.86 12.64
C GLU A 81 6.48 -18.91 12.01
N SER A 82 5.42 -18.85 12.82
CA SER A 82 4.02 -18.95 12.37
C SER A 82 3.26 -17.63 12.46
N GLY A 83 3.88 -16.56 12.97
CA GLY A 83 3.28 -15.24 13.06
C GLY A 83 3.52 -14.54 14.40
N PHE A 84 2.68 -13.56 14.72
CA PHE A 84 2.73 -12.81 15.97
C PHE A 84 1.37 -12.19 16.30
N SER A 85 1.18 -11.82 17.55
CA SER A 85 -0.05 -11.18 18.05
C SER A 85 0.28 -10.09 19.05
N GLY A 86 -0.68 -9.25 19.37
CA GLY A 86 -0.49 -8.20 20.37
C GLY A 86 -1.69 -7.30 20.48
N TYR A 87 -1.48 -6.13 21.07
CA TYR A 87 -2.45 -5.05 21.11
C TYR A 87 -1.80 -3.72 20.70
N VAL A 88 -2.65 -2.77 20.32
CA VAL A 88 -2.26 -1.39 20.06
C VAL A 88 -3.22 -0.45 20.81
N ASP A 89 -2.64 0.52 21.51
CA ASP A 89 -3.33 1.66 22.07
C ASP A 89 -2.93 2.92 21.30
N ILE A 90 -3.92 3.67 20.84
CA ILE A 90 -3.78 4.98 20.22
C ILE A 90 -4.81 5.93 20.84
N PRO A 91 -4.54 6.48 22.05
CA PRO A 91 -5.49 7.27 22.81
C PRO A 91 -6.05 8.48 22.06
N ASN A 92 -5.21 9.20 21.31
CA ASN A 92 -5.64 10.37 20.50
C ASN A 92 -6.73 10.04 19.46
N PHE A 93 -6.90 8.77 19.08
CA PHE A 93 -7.97 8.32 18.18
C PHE A 93 -9.06 7.50 18.90
N GLY A 94 -8.98 7.37 20.23
CA GLY A 94 -9.93 6.60 21.04
C GLY A 94 -9.80 5.09 20.86
N TYR A 95 -8.65 4.60 20.38
CA TYR A 95 -8.37 3.18 20.27
C TYR A 95 -7.60 2.72 21.49
N GLU A 96 -8.20 1.85 22.29
CA GLU A 96 -7.57 1.24 23.47
C GLU A 96 -7.77 -0.26 23.41
N GLY A 97 -6.69 -1.02 23.61
CA GLY A 97 -6.67 -2.47 23.63
C GLY A 97 -7.03 -3.12 22.30
N VAL A 98 -6.75 -2.47 21.17
CA VAL A 98 -7.02 -3.03 19.84
C VAL A 98 -6.15 -4.25 19.66
N LYS A 99 -6.75 -5.44 19.74
CA LYS A 99 -6.02 -6.68 19.55
C LYS A 99 -5.76 -6.89 18.07
N TYR A 100 -4.61 -7.45 17.78
CA TYR A 100 -4.29 -7.88 16.43
C TYR A 100 -3.61 -9.24 16.43
N GLU A 101 -3.80 -9.94 15.33
CA GLU A 101 -3.25 -11.25 15.09
C GLU A 101 -2.68 -11.29 13.67
N VAL A 102 -1.47 -11.81 13.54
CA VAL A 102 -0.78 -12.00 12.27
C VAL A 102 -0.37 -13.45 12.15
N GLU A 103 -0.72 -14.07 11.05
CA GLU A 103 -0.39 -15.47 10.75
C GLU A 103 0.44 -15.56 9.47
N TYR A 104 1.47 -16.42 9.49
CA TYR A 104 2.29 -16.73 8.34
C TYR A 104 2.07 -18.18 7.94
N ASN A 105 1.82 -18.42 6.65
CA ASN A 105 1.70 -19.76 6.12
C ASN A 105 2.43 -19.89 4.77
N PHE A 106 3.36 -20.83 4.68
CA PHE A 106 3.96 -21.21 3.41
C PHE A 106 3.05 -22.21 2.70
N ALA A 107 2.21 -21.72 1.79
CA ALA A 107 1.34 -22.58 0.98
C ALA A 107 2.17 -23.57 0.13
N ASN A 108 3.38 -23.18 -0.27
CA ASN A 108 4.41 -24.03 -0.87
C ASN A 108 5.79 -23.33 -0.74
N SER A 109 6.84 -23.91 -1.33
CA SER A 109 8.21 -23.38 -1.22
C SER A 109 8.41 -21.97 -1.79
N ASN A 110 7.48 -21.49 -2.61
CA ASN A 110 7.59 -20.23 -3.35
C ASN A 110 6.41 -19.28 -3.10
N GLU A 111 5.57 -19.56 -2.11
CA GLU A 111 4.37 -18.76 -1.82
C GLU A 111 4.15 -18.64 -0.31
N ILE A 112 4.16 -17.41 0.18
CA ILE A 112 3.83 -17.07 1.56
C ILE A 112 2.50 -16.32 1.60
N HIS A 113 1.62 -16.76 2.49
CA HIS A 113 0.37 -16.11 2.85
C HIS A 113 0.57 -15.46 4.22
N ILE A 114 0.18 -14.20 4.33
CA ILE A 114 0.19 -13.44 5.57
C ILE A 114 -1.23 -12.94 5.79
N ASP A 115 -1.88 -13.46 6.81
CA ASP A 115 -3.22 -13.05 7.23
C ASP A 115 -3.09 -12.16 8.48
N ILE A 116 -3.82 -11.05 8.51
CA ILE A 116 -3.78 -10.04 9.55
C ILE A 116 -5.22 -9.75 9.96
N GLU A 117 -5.52 -9.90 11.24
CA GLU A 117 -6.84 -9.61 11.82
C GLU A 117 -6.65 -8.58 12.94
N ALA A 118 -7.55 -7.60 13.03
CA ALA A 118 -7.53 -6.61 14.09
C ALA A 118 -8.95 -6.29 14.61
N GLU A 119 -9.13 -6.41 15.93
CA GLU A 119 -10.36 -6.12 16.66
C GLU A 119 -10.33 -4.67 17.16
N LEU A 120 -11.03 -3.77 16.47
CA LEU A 120 -11.03 -2.33 16.80
C LEU A 120 -11.92 -1.96 18.00
N GLY A 121 -12.47 -2.93 18.73
CA GLY A 121 -13.46 -2.74 19.79
C GLY A 121 -14.90 -2.53 19.25
N GLY A 122 -15.89 -3.09 19.94
CA GLY A 122 -17.29 -3.13 19.45
C GLY A 122 -17.50 -4.18 18.36
N GLU A 123 -18.33 -3.89 17.35
CA GLU A 123 -18.54 -4.75 16.15
C GLU A 123 -17.50 -4.48 15.02
N GLY A 124 -16.41 -3.76 15.31
CA GLY A 124 -15.44 -3.33 14.31
C GLY A 124 -14.29 -4.32 14.13
N GLU A 125 -14.22 -4.97 12.97
CA GLU A 125 -13.12 -5.87 12.58
C GLU A 125 -12.46 -5.40 11.27
N ILE A 126 -11.14 -5.53 11.22
CA ILE A 126 -10.34 -5.36 10.01
C ILE A 126 -9.63 -6.66 9.71
N GLU A 127 -9.75 -7.12 8.47
CA GLU A 127 -9.02 -8.26 7.94
C GLU A 127 -8.13 -7.80 6.78
N ALA A 128 -6.86 -8.16 6.79
CA ALA A 128 -5.96 -7.99 5.67
C ALA A 128 -5.29 -9.32 5.31
N ARG A 129 -5.22 -9.61 4.01
CA ARG A 129 -4.56 -10.80 3.46
C ARG A 129 -3.53 -10.38 2.44
N ILE A 130 -2.32 -10.90 2.58
CA ILE A 130 -1.19 -10.65 1.70
C ILE A 130 -0.68 -11.99 1.18
N ILE A 131 -0.53 -12.12 -0.14
CA ILE A 131 0.08 -13.27 -0.80
C ILE A 131 1.31 -12.77 -1.55
N TYR A 132 2.45 -13.37 -1.30
CA TYR A 132 3.69 -13.06 -2.00
C TYR A 132 4.28 -14.33 -2.62
N ASN A 133 4.49 -14.30 -3.93
CA ASN A 133 5.09 -15.41 -4.68
C ASN A 133 5.92 -14.88 -5.87
N ALA A 134 6.38 -15.79 -6.73
CA ALA A 134 7.16 -15.43 -7.93
C ALA A 134 6.41 -14.52 -8.92
N GLU A 135 5.07 -14.52 -8.91
CA GLU A 135 4.26 -13.59 -9.69
C GLU A 135 4.17 -12.19 -9.03
N GLY A 136 4.66 -12.02 -7.81
CA GLY A 136 4.73 -10.76 -7.10
C GLY A 136 3.80 -10.69 -5.88
N LEU A 137 3.29 -9.49 -5.60
CA LEU A 137 2.52 -9.18 -4.39
C LEU A 137 1.03 -9.08 -4.72
N GLN A 138 0.19 -9.69 -3.90
CA GLN A 138 -1.25 -9.47 -3.84
C GLN A 138 -1.63 -9.11 -2.41
N ALA A 139 -2.36 -8.02 -2.21
CA ALA A 139 -2.84 -7.59 -0.90
C ALA A 139 -4.33 -7.23 -0.99
N ARG A 140 -5.10 -7.66 0.00
CA ARG A 140 -6.51 -7.33 0.16
C ARG A 140 -6.75 -6.86 1.58
N LEU A 141 -7.48 -5.76 1.74
CA LEU A 141 -7.94 -5.25 3.03
C LEU A 141 -9.47 -5.18 2.97
N ASN A 142 -10.13 -5.78 3.96
CA ASN A 142 -11.56 -5.69 4.16
C ASN A 142 -11.83 -5.01 5.51
N SER A 143 -12.80 -4.10 5.56
CA SER A 143 -13.27 -3.50 6.81
C SER A 143 -14.76 -3.71 6.92
N LEU A 144 -15.24 -4.33 8.01
CA LEU A 144 -16.68 -4.54 8.21
C LEU A 144 -17.40 -3.28 8.71
N ARG A 145 -16.66 -2.31 9.26
CA ARG A 145 -17.19 -1.08 9.89
C ARG A 145 -17.70 -0.04 8.89
N THR A 146 -17.11 0.05 7.70
CA THR A 146 -17.44 1.12 6.74
C THR A 146 -18.55 0.72 5.76
N GLY A 147 -19.02 -0.53 5.80
CA GLY A 147 -19.69 -1.21 4.69
C GLY A 147 -18.78 -2.33 4.17
N ALA A 148 -19.24 -3.22 3.29
CA ALA A 148 -18.41 -4.28 2.69
C ALA A 148 -17.38 -3.70 1.70
N HIS A 149 -16.49 -2.83 2.19
CA HIS A 149 -15.48 -2.17 1.41
C HIS A 149 -14.23 -3.04 1.32
N SER A 150 -13.69 -3.15 0.12
CA SER A 150 -12.46 -3.92 -0.11
C SER A 150 -11.45 -3.11 -0.91
N LEU A 151 -10.26 -2.93 -0.34
CA LEU A 151 -9.10 -2.42 -1.05
C LEU A 151 -8.28 -3.61 -1.54
N ARG A 152 -7.90 -3.59 -2.81
CA ARG A 152 -7.12 -4.63 -3.47
C ARG A 152 -5.93 -4.00 -4.17
N VAL A 153 -4.74 -4.57 -3.97
CA VAL A 153 -3.52 -4.17 -4.65
C VAL A 153 -2.82 -5.41 -5.18
N ARG A 154 -2.41 -5.40 -6.45
CA ARG A 154 -1.59 -6.45 -7.04
C ARG A 154 -0.43 -5.83 -7.82
N ARG A 155 0.75 -6.43 -7.71
CA ARG A 155 1.94 -6.00 -8.45
C ARG A 155 2.75 -7.22 -8.88
N SER A 156 3.19 -7.23 -10.13
CA SER A 156 4.09 -8.22 -10.72
C SER A 156 5.18 -7.52 -11.53
N ILE A 157 6.42 -7.99 -11.43
CA ILE A 157 7.54 -7.54 -12.27
C ILE A 157 8.32 -8.77 -12.70
N SER A 158 8.54 -8.90 -14.01
CA SER A 158 9.37 -9.94 -14.63
C SER A 158 10.44 -9.29 -15.52
N SER A 159 11.30 -10.11 -16.15
CA SER A 159 12.26 -9.63 -17.16
C SER A 159 11.60 -8.98 -18.37
N ASP A 160 10.38 -9.43 -18.69
CA ASP A 160 9.71 -9.11 -19.96
C ASP A 160 8.57 -8.11 -19.77
N GLY A 161 8.31 -7.69 -18.52
CA GLY A 161 7.25 -6.73 -18.23
C GLY A 161 6.92 -6.48 -16.77
N PHE A 162 5.87 -5.70 -16.57
CA PHE A 162 5.30 -5.34 -15.29
C PHE A 162 3.78 -5.27 -15.37
N PHE A 163 3.15 -5.55 -14.23
CA PHE A 163 1.72 -5.43 -14.00
C PHE A 163 1.52 -4.77 -12.63
N ALA A 164 0.61 -3.81 -12.55
CA ALA A 164 0.15 -3.22 -11.30
C ALA A 164 -1.37 -3.05 -11.35
N GLU A 165 -2.04 -3.28 -10.24
CA GLU A 165 -3.48 -3.13 -10.08
C GLU A 165 -3.76 -2.54 -8.70
N ALA A 166 -4.65 -1.56 -8.63
CA ALA A 166 -5.19 -1.01 -7.41
C ALA A 166 -6.70 -0.84 -7.58
N GLY A 167 -7.50 -1.37 -6.65
CA GLY A 167 -8.94 -1.28 -6.69
C GLY A 167 -9.55 -1.03 -5.32
N ILE A 168 -10.65 -0.27 -5.30
CA ILE A 168 -11.48 0.01 -4.14
C ILE A 168 -12.91 -0.34 -4.56
N ASP A 169 -13.51 -1.34 -3.93
CA ASP A 169 -14.87 -1.81 -4.25
C ASP A 169 -15.01 -2.20 -5.72
N ASP A 170 -15.90 -1.52 -6.45
CA ASP A 170 -16.14 -1.68 -7.88
C ASP A 170 -15.18 -0.85 -8.75
N TYR A 171 -14.36 0.02 -8.14
CA TYR A 171 -13.35 0.80 -8.84
C TYR A 171 -12.06 0.01 -8.94
N ASN A 172 -11.44 0.07 -10.12
CA ASN A 172 -10.20 -0.63 -10.39
C ASN A 172 -9.36 0.19 -11.34
N LEU A 173 -8.05 0.20 -11.13
CA LEU A 173 -7.04 0.73 -12.03
C LEU A 173 -5.96 -0.34 -12.24
N LYS A 174 -5.78 -0.77 -13.48
CA LYS A 174 -4.74 -1.71 -13.91
C LYS A 174 -3.76 -0.97 -14.81
N LEU A 175 -2.48 -1.26 -14.64
CA LEU A 175 -1.37 -0.77 -15.44
C LEU A 175 -0.52 -1.96 -15.86
N ARG A 176 -0.30 -2.13 -17.16
CA ARG A 176 0.55 -3.19 -17.72
C ARG A 176 1.52 -2.60 -18.72
N GLY A 177 2.75 -3.11 -18.75
CA GLY A 177 3.72 -2.75 -19.78
C GLY A 177 4.86 -3.76 -19.81
N GLY A 178 5.47 -4.01 -20.95
CA GLY A 178 6.43 -5.10 -21.10
C GLY A 178 6.31 -5.72 -22.47
N PHE A 179 7.40 -5.66 -23.22
CA PHE A 179 7.42 -5.97 -24.63
C PHE A 179 8.83 -6.41 -25.01
N ASP A 180 8.89 -7.51 -25.77
CA ASP A 180 10.05 -8.37 -25.99
C ASP A 180 11.33 -7.68 -26.47
N ASN A 181 12.46 -8.35 -26.25
CA ASN A 181 13.83 -7.84 -26.40
C ASN A 181 14.47 -8.03 -27.79
N ASP A 182 13.72 -8.43 -28.82
CA ASP A 182 14.30 -8.57 -30.17
C ASP A 182 13.90 -7.44 -31.14
N ASP A 183 12.89 -6.63 -30.78
CA ASP A 183 12.50 -5.39 -31.46
C ASP A 183 12.13 -4.34 -30.41
N THR A 184 12.35 -3.05 -30.66
CA THR A 184 11.97 -1.97 -29.72
C THR A 184 10.44 -1.83 -29.65
N LYS A 185 9.80 -2.78 -28.98
CA LYS A 185 8.39 -2.77 -28.64
C LYS A 185 8.28 -2.19 -27.23
N LYS A 186 7.43 -1.19 -27.06
CA LYS A 186 7.14 -0.50 -25.80
C LYS A 186 5.68 -0.14 -25.82
N GLY A 187 5.02 -0.25 -24.69
CA GLY A 187 3.61 0.05 -24.60
C GLY A 187 3.17 0.12 -23.16
N VAL A 188 1.97 0.63 -22.99
CA VAL A 188 1.29 0.76 -21.71
C VAL A 188 -0.19 0.54 -21.97
N LEU A 189 -0.79 -0.35 -21.20
CA LEU A 189 -2.24 -0.48 -21.10
C LEU A 189 -2.65 -0.04 -19.70
N LEU A 190 -3.44 1.03 -19.65
CA LEU A 190 -4.10 1.51 -18.45
C LEU A 190 -5.60 1.20 -18.58
N GLU A 191 -6.14 0.42 -17.66
CA GLU A 191 -7.58 0.09 -17.63
C GLU A 191 -8.16 0.54 -16.29
N GLY A 192 -9.20 1.36 -16.34
CA GLY A 192 -9.98 1.83 -15.22
C GLY A 192 -11.41 1.32 -15.26
N GLU A 193 -12.05 1.10 -14.12
CA GLU A 193 -13.49 0.86 -14.01
C GLU A 193 -14.13 1.90 -13.10
N VAL A 194 -15.22 2.53 -13.56
CA VAL A 194 -15.98 3.56 -12.84
C VAL A 194 -17.47 3.21 -12.96
N PHE A 195 -18.13 2.90 -11.84
CA PHE A 195 -19.54 2.46 -11.80
C PHE A 195 -19.87 1.28 -12.73
N GLY A 196 -19.02 0.25 -12.78
CA GLY A 196 -19.23 -0.90 -13.66
C GLY A 196 -18.90 -0.66 -15.13
N ARG A 197 -18.35 0.52 -15.48
CA ARG A 197 -18.02 0.88 -16.86
C ARG A 197 -16.53 1.08 -17.04
N THR A 198 -15.99 0.46 -18.10
CA THR A 198 -14.56 0.51 -18.41
C THR A 198 -14.16 1.83 -19.07
N PHE A 199 -13.08 2.42 -18.57
CA PHE A 199 -12.28 3.43 -19.23
C PHE A 199 -10.90 2.80 -19.52
N ALA A 200 -10.32 2.99 -20.69
CA ALA A 200 -8.99 2.43 -20.99
C ALA A 200 -8.14 3.36 -21.85
N ILE A 201 -6.84 3.33 -21.64
CA ILE A 201 -5.83 3.94 -22.49
C ILE A 201 -4.85 2.84 -22.90
N ASP A 202 -4.85 2.52 -24.19
CA ASP A 202 -4.00 1.52 -24.82
C ASP A 202 -2.99 2.25 -25.71
N ALA A 203 -1.75 2.33 -25.27
CA ALA A 203 -0.65 2.94 -25.98
C ALA A 203 0.39 1.88 -26.35
N LEU A 204 0.80 1.82 -27.61
CA LEU A 204 1.83 0.91 -28.11
C LEU A 204 2.73 1.65 -29.09
N LEU A 205 4.01 1.36 -29.05
CA LEU A 205 5.00 1.75 -30.03
C LEU A 205 5.90 0.54 -30.27
N GLN A 206 5.92 0.02 -31.49
CA GLN A 206 6.82 -1.06 -31.90
C GLN A 206 7.68 -0.54 -33.05
N SER A 207 8.99 -0.76 -32.96
CA SER A 207 9.94 -0.35 -33.99
C SER A 207 10.99 -1.43 -34.21
N GLU A 208 11.13 -1.84 -35.48
CA GLU A 208 12.12 -2.80 -35.97
C GLU A 208 13.21 -2.01 -36.73
N GLY A 209 13.90 -1.11 -36.02
CA GLY A 209 14.90 -0.21 -36.59
C GLY A 209 14.33 0.70 -37.69
N LEU A 210 15.01 0.76 -38.84
CA LEU A 210 14.59 1.60 -39.99
C LEU A 210 13.59 0.91 -40.93
N ARG A 211 13.26 -0.36 -40.70
CA ARG A 211 12.44 -1.15 -41.63
C ARG A 211 10.95 -0.97 -41.40
N TYR A 212 10.55 -0.91 -40.14
CA TYR A 212 9.15 -0.89 -39.75
C TYR A 212 8.97 -0.17 -38.42
N THR A 213 7.90 0.60 -38.29
CA THR A 213 7.42 1.12 -37.01
C THR A 213 5.91 1.21 -37.04
N GLU A 214 5.29 0.80 -35.95
CA GLU A 214 3.88 1.02 -35.66
C GLU A 214 3.72 1.75 -34.34
N GLY A 215 2.73 2.63 -34.28
CA GLY A 215 2.29 3.24 -33.04
C GLY A 215 0.77 3.20 -32.95
N LYS A 216 0.27 3.03 -31.73
CA LYS A 216 -1.14 2.97 -31.39
C LYS A 216 -1.37 3.80 -30.14
N LEU A 217 -2.40 4.62 -30.15
CA LEU A 217 -2.95 5.24 -28.95
C LEU A 217 -4.46 5.18 -29.06
N ILE A 218 -5.11 4.34 -28.26
CA ILE A 218 -6.56 4.18 -28.23
C ILE A 218 -7.06 4.47 -26.82
N ILE A 219 -7.93 5.45 -26.70
CA ILE A 219 -8.65 5.81 -25.49
C ILE A 219 -10.08 5.29 -25.64
N LYS A 220 -10.51 4.42 -24.72
CA LYS A 220 -11.89 3.95 -24.62
C LYS A 220 -12.55 4.60 -23.42
N THR A 221 -13.74 5.15 -23.61
CA THR A 221 -14.47 5.80 -22.52
C THR A 221 -15.88 5.25 -22.40
N PRO A 222 -16.51 5.35 -21.22
CA PRO A 222 -17.90 4.95 -21.03
C PRO A 222 -18.91 6.04 -21.43
N PHE A 223 -18.43 7.16 -22.01
CA PHE A 223 -19.25 8.31 -22.37
C PHE A 223 -19.84 8.13 -23.76
N GLN A 224 -21.15 8.29 -23.85
CA GLN A 224 -21.87 8.17 -25.13
C GLN A 224 -21.35 9.22 -26.12
N GLY A 225 -21.02 8.76 -27.33
CA GLY A 225 -20.43 9.58 -28.38
C GLY A 225 -18.92 9.82 -28.21
N TRP A 226 -18.24 9.24 -27.23
CA TRP A 226 -16.78 9.29 -27.04
C TRP A 226 -16.20 7.92 -26.70
N GLU A 227 -16.86 6.86 -27.13
CA GLU A 227 -16.58 5.48 -26.73
C GLU A 227 -15.19 5.02 -27.14
N THR A 228 -14.68 5.53 -28.26
CA THR A 228 -13.34 5.24 -28.76
C THR A 228 -12.77 6.46 -29.47
N ILE A 229 -11.59 6.89 -29.03
CA ILE A 229 -10.83 8.01 -29.59
C ILE A 229 -9.39 7.55 -29.73
N GLY A 230 -8.71 7.93 -30.79
CA GLY A 230 -7.29 7.67 -30.88
C GLY A 230 -6.81 7.54 -32.30
N GLY A 231 -5.76 6.76 -32.48
CA GLY A 231 -5.28 6.43 -33.80
C GLY A 231 -4.20 5.38 -33.77
N LEU A 232 -3.94 4.87 -34.95
CA LEU A 232 -2.82 4.01 -35.25
C LEU A 232 -2.07 4.58 -36.43
N PHE A 233 -0.76 4.42 -36.42
CA PHE A 233 0.08 4.70 -37.56
C PHE A 233 1.03 3.54 -37.78
N THR A 234 1.34 3.28 -39.03
CA THR A 234 2.43 2.40 -39.42
C THR A 234 3.27 3.10 -40.48
N TRP A 235 4.58 2.89 -40.45
CA TRP A 235 5.43 3.21 -41.59
C TRP A 235 6.43 2.08 -41.81
N ALA A 236 6.74 1.83 -43.07
CA ALA A 236 7.64 0.77 -43.49
C ALA A 236 8.52 1.27 -44.64
N PHE A 237 9.77 0.80 -44.67
CA PHE A 237 10.68 1.03 -45.79
C PHE A 237 10.69 -0.21 -46.69
N VAL A 238 10.01 -0.12 -47.84
CA VAL A 238 9.86 -1.22 -48.80
C VAL A 238 10.27 -0.71 -50.18
N ASP A 239 11.14 -1.44 -50.88
CA ASP A 239 11.58 -1.13 -52.25
C ASP A 239 12.08 0.32 -52.45
N ASN A 240 12.90 0.83 -51.52
CA ASN A 240 13.40 2.21 -51.49
C ASN A 240 12.32 3.31 -51.37
N LYS A 241 11.12 2.96 -50.92
CA LYS A 241 10.02 3.88 -50.63
C LYS A 241 9.58 3.79 -49.18
N ILE A 242 9.03 4.89 -48.66
CA ILE A 242 8.40 4.92 -47.34
C ILE A 242 6.91 4.75 -47.55
N ILE A 243 6.37 3.61 -47.15
CA ILE A 243 4.93 3.37 -47.14
C ILE A 243 4.42 3.76 -45.76
N SER A 244 3.46 4.68 -45.69
CA SER A 244 2.87 5.13 -44.43
C SER A 244 1.36 4.97 -44.43
N HIS A 245 0.83 4.55 -43.29
CA HIS A 245 -0.60 4.44 -43.04
C HIS A 245 -0.93 5.09 -41.70
N ALA A 246 -2.00 5.88 -41.65
CA ALA A 246 -2.53 6.42 -40.42
C ALA A 246 -4.06 6.32 -40.43
N GLU A 247 -4.62 5.84 -39.33
CA GLU A 247 -6.05 5.82 -39.08
C GLU A 247 -6.34 6.58 -37.78
N VAL A 248 -7.26 7.53 -37.86
CA VAL A 248 -7.70 8.30 -36.70
C VAL A 248 -9.12 7.85 -36.35
N MET A 249 -9.31 7.48 -35.10
CA MET A 249 -10.60 7.15 -34.52
C MET A 249 -11.11 8.40 -33.81
N LEU A 250 -12.19 8.96 -34.34
CA LEU A 250 -12.84 10.13 -33.77
C LEU A 250 -14.25 9.76 -33.28
N PRO A 251 -14.78 10.51 -32.31
CA PRO A 251 -16.19 10.48 -31.95
C PRO A 251 -17.08 11.01 -33.10
N SER A 252 -17.13 10.30 -34.22
CA SER A 252 -17.89 10.64 -35.42
C SER A 252 -18.15 9.37 -36.24
N GLU A 253 -19.17 9.37 -37.11
CA GLU A 253 -19.52 8.21 -37.95
C GLU A 253 -18.45 7.83 -39.00
N VAL A 254 -17.40 8.66 -39.16
CA VAL A 254 -16.36 8.46 -40.17
C VAL A 254 -14.97 8.57 -39.52
N ASN A 255 -14.21 7.48 -39.59
CA ASN A 255 -12.80 7.47 -39.20
C ASN A 255 -11.93 7.80 -40.43
N PRO A 256 -11.26 8.98 -40.48
CA PRO A 256 -10.42 9.32 -41.62
C PRO A 256 -9.20 8.41 -41.68
N LYS A 257 -8.91 7.92 -42.89
CA LYS A 257 -7.75 7.08 -43.21
C LYS A 257 -6.84 7.82 -44.18
N ILE A 258 -5.56 7.88 -43.86
CA ILE A 258 -4.52 8.50 -44.68
C ILE A 258 -3.51 7.43 -45.05
N THR A 259 -3.22 7.29 -46.34
CA THR A 259 -2.16 6.41 -46.85
C THR A 259 -1.28 7.22 -47.80
N GLY A 260 0.04 7.09 -47.67
CA GLY A 260 1.02 7.79 -48.52
C GLY A 260 2.21 6.90 -48.89
N GLU A 261 2.77 7.13 -50.08
CA GLU A 261 3.97 6.47 -50.65
C GLU A 261 5.06 7.49 -51.02
#